data_AF-S4XMJ1-F1
#
_entry.id   AF-S4XMJ1-F1
#
_cell.length_a   1.000
_cell.length_b   1.000
_cell.length_c   1.000
_cell.angle_alpha   90.00
_cell.angle_beta   90.00
_cell.angle_gamma   90.00
#
_symmetry.space_group_name_H-M   'P 1'
#
loop_
_entity.id
_entity.type
_entity.pdbx_description
1 polymer ?
#
loop_
_entity_poly.entity_id
_entity_poly.type
_entity_poly.pdbx_seq_one_letter_code
_entity_poly.pdbx_strand_id
1 'polypeptide(L)'
;METRARHRGGPGRSLRAVALAASALAAACGPGEEPPGRSAAALQAAPEQPPAASGPSELLAALDAGAGGEVEPAATREALRPGRGDKLASIAMRTFVYASPERGAAKLGYLRAGAVVERAAAPSGDAGCPGGWYAVHPRGFVCVGKGASLDLDHEIVAATPAGPRRGQPYPYRYVVSRKPPPHLYVHLPSEAEQRRVEGRSRSQGTPAWSLRDEALLGEPEPLTPFFATRRDLPKPFGAAEKVRFPAHRGRARADSAFGLISTFAWTGRRFGLTTELDLIPIDRTSAVVPTAMRGVEVKTEGTPAFVMHHGVRTLKPDASGELKPDAWAPHRSGWVLTGKTAAGGAYAETDAGAWIPASALRVARLGRDFWGHAARGRKWIDISIELQMLVAYEGVRPVFATLVSTGKGELADPTVTSATVQGTFFVREKHVTATMDGDDLSETSVDLRDVPYVQYFHNSYALHGVYWHDAFGKVRSSGCVNLAPADAAWLFEWTDPPVPEGWHAAFNDKGGTLVYIHA
;
A
#
# COMPACT_ATOMS: atom_id res chain seq x y z
N MET A 1 -55.08 -23.57 53.41
CA MET A 1 -54.21 -24.66 52.92
C MET A 1 -52.79 -24.09 52.89
N GLU A 2 -52.18 -24.06 54.07
CA GLU A 2 -50.81 -23.60 54.32
C GLU A 2 -50.22 -24.60 55.28
N THR A 3 -49.02 -25.12 55.01
CA THR A 3 -48.17 -25.78 56.01
C THR A 3 -46.76 -25.97 55.48
N ARG A 4 -45.78 -25.38 56.20
CA ARG A 4 -44.51 -25.95 56.74
C ARG A 4 -43.63 -26.83 55.84
N ALA A 5 -42.30 -26.89 55.94
CA ALA A 5 -41.27 -26.17 56.70
C ALA A 5 -39.87 -26.68 56.25
N ARG A 6 -38.86 -25.90 56.63
CA ARG A 6 -37.38 -26.10 56.65
C ARG A 6 -36.96 -27.52 57.09
N HIS A 7 -35.77 -28.09 56.83
CA HIS A 7 -34.41 -27.57 57.10
C HIS A 7 -33.31 -28.64 56.80
N ARG A 8 -32.06 -28.16 56.59
CA ARG A 8 -30.74 -28.75 56.95
C ARG A 8 -30.05 -29.84 56.10
N GLY A 9 -28.77 -29.59 55.84
CA GLY A 9 -27.73 -30.63 55.72
C GLY A 9 -26.62 -30.33 54.71
N GLY A 10 -25.44 -29.91 55.17
CA GLY A 10 -24.23 -29.68 54.35
C GLY A 10 -23.40 -30.95 54.07
N PRO A 11 -22.06 -30.85 53.98
CA PRO A 11 -21.28 -31.01 52.75
C PRO A 11 -20.51 -32.33 52.65
N GLY A 12 -20.05 -32.70 51.45
CA GLY A 12 -19.17 -33.84 51.24
C GLY A 12 -18.34 -33.74 49.96
N ARG A 13 -17.14 -33.16 50.08
CA ARG A 13 -16.04 -33.30 49.12
C ARG A 13 -15.58 -34.76 49.10
N SER A 14 -15.41 -35.35 47.92
CA SER A 14 -14.53 -36.50 47.72
C SER A 14 -13.60 -36.26 46.53
N LEU A 15 -12.32 -36.49 46.82
CA LEU A 15 -11.15 -36.29 45.99
C LEU A 15 -11.08 -37.34 44.87
N ARG A 16 -10.61 -36.92 43.69
CA ARG A 16 -9.79 -37.79 42.82
C ARG A 16 -8.56 -37.03 42.37
N ALA A 17 -7.42 -37.46 42.91
CA ALA A 17 -6.07 -37.14 42.46
C ALA A 17 -5.55 -38.31 41.63
N VAL A 18 -5.01 -38.04 40.44
CA VAL A 18 -4.05 -38.88 39.69
C VAL A 18 -3.26 -37.89 38.82
N ALA A 19 -2.12 -37.39 39.32
CA ALA A 19 -0.76 -37.91 39.17
C ALA A 19 -0.03 -37.23 37.99
N LEU A 20 0.88 -36.31 38.35
CA LEU A 20 1.88 -35.72 37.48
C LEU A 20 2.90 -36.78 37.04
N ALA A 21 3.18 -36.84 35.74
CA ALA A 21 4.42 -37.40 35.22
C ALA A 21 5.32 -36.23 34.79
N ALA A 22 6.34 -35.97 35.59
CA ALA A 22 7.47 -35.12 35.22
C ALA A 22 8.39 -35.92 34.28
N SER A 23 8.81 -35.31 33.18
CA SER A 23 9.94 -35.77 32.39
C SER A 23 10.80 -34.55 32.08
N ALA A 24 11.93 -34.48 32.76
CA ALA A 24 13.01 -33.54 32.49
C ALA A 24 13.89 -34.13 31.38
N LEU A 25 14.13 -33.35 30.34
CA LEU A 25 15.29 -33.50 29.45
C LEU A 25 15.87 -32.11 29.23
N ALA A 26 17.14 -32.00 29.59
CA ALA A 26 17.93 -30.79 29.59
C ALA A 26 18.55 -30.51 28.21
N ALA A 27 18.89 -29.22 28.03
CA ALA A 27 19.95 -28.67 27.18
C ALA A 27 19.76 -28.71 25.65
N ALA A 28 19.43 -27.55 25.08
CA ALA A 28 20.29 -26.84 24.13
C ALA A 28 19.77 -25.40 23.94
N CYS A 29 20.30 -24.47 24.74
CA CYS A 29 20.34 -23.06 24.38
C CYS A 29 21.47 -22.90 23.34
N GLY A 30 21.11 -22.59 22.10
CA GLY A 30 22.04 -22.12 21.08
C GLY A 30 21.56 -20.74 20.59
N PRO A 31 22.44 -19.72 20.52
CA PRO A 31 22.07 -18.43 19.95
C PRO A 31 21.94 -18.62 18.43
N GLY A 32 20.77 -18.33 17.88
CA GLY A 32 20.62 -18.20 16.43
C GLY A 32 21.37 -16.94 15.99
N GLU A 33 22.42 -17.13 15.19
CA GLU A 33 23.32 -16.10 14.67
C GLU A 33 22.57 -14.88 14.12
N GLU A 34 22.95 -13.71 14.63
CA GLU A 34 22.67 -12.42 14.00
C GLU A 34 23.32 -12.38 12.60
N PRO A 35 22.57 -12.12 11.51
CA PRO A 35 23.21 -11.70 10.26
C PRO A 35 23.84 -10.30 10.48
N PRO A 36 25.07 -10.05 10.01
CA PRO A 36 25.84 -8.89 10.46
C PRO A 36 25.24 -7.56 9.97
N GLY A 37 24.46 -6.93 10.84
CA GLY A 37 24.25 -5.49 10.84
C GLY A 37 25.46 -4.84 11.51
N ARG A 38 26.33 -4.18 10.74
CA ARG A 38 27.49 -3.49 11.32
C ARG A 38 27.02 -2.26 12.10
N SER A 39 27.12 -2.36 13.42
CA SER A 39 27.19 -1.26 14.35
C SER A 39 28.42 -0.38 14.07
N ALA A 40 28.22 0.92 14.20
CA ALA A 40 29.25 1.94 14.04
C ALA A 40 30.10 2.03 15.33
N ALA A 41 31.29 1.44 15.32
CA ALA A 41 32.43 1.86 16.14
C ALA A 41 33.73 1.15 15.70
N ALA A 42 34.49 1.76 14.80
CA ALA A 42 35.96 1.67 14.75
C ALA A 42 36.50 2.73 13.77
N LEU A 43 37.14 3.74 14.34
CA LEU A 43 37.93 4.77 13.65
C LEU A 43 39.33 4.23 13.32
N GLN A 44 39.92 4.80 12.26
CA GLN A 44 41.35 4.86 11.89
C GLN A 44 42.00 3.65 11.20
N ALA A 45 42.07 3.74 9.87
CA ALA A 45 43.34 3.78 9.11
C ALA A 45 43.02 4.21 7.66
N ALA A 46 43.73 5.23 7.16
CA ALA A 46 43.64 5.65 5.76
C ALA A 46 44.39 4.66 4.85
N PRO A 47 43.87 4.33 3.66
CA PRO A 47 44.69 3.81 2.57
C PRO A 47 44.82 4.80 1.40
N GLU A 48 46.01 4.77 0.81
CA GLU A 48 46.48 5.57 -0.33
C GLU A 48 45.57 5.55 -1.57
N GLN A 49 45.56 6.67 -2.30
CA GLN A 49 44.92 6.82 -3.60
C GLN A 49 45.58 5.97 -4.69
N PRO A 50 44.83 5.18 -5.47
CA PRO A 50 45.23 4.77 -6.81
C PRO A 50 44.81 5.82 -7.86
N PRO A 51 45.53 5.91 -9.00
CA PRO A 51 45.40 7.02 -9.93
C PRO A 51 44.10 6.99 -10.74
N ALA A 52 43.70 8.18 -11.19
CA ALA A 52 42.50 8.47 -11.94
C ALA A 52 42.39 7.64 -13.24
N ALA A 53 41.25 6.95 -13.40
CA ALA A 53 40.85 6.37 -14.68
C ALA A 53 39.78 7.27 -15.33
N SER A 54 40.08 7.63 -16.58
CA SER A 54 39.32 8.43 -17.53
C SER A 54 37.92 7.87 -17.85
N GLY A 55 37.03 8.77 -18.24
CA GLY A 55 35.58 8.56 -18.38
C GLY A 55 35.10 7.60 -19.49
N PRO A 56 33.77 7.43 -19.59
CA PRO A 56 33.14 6.36 -20.36
C PRO A 56 32.94 6.77 -21.82
N SER A 57 33.85 6.35 -22.71
CA SER A 57 33.61 6.44 -24.17
C SER A 57 34.29 5.35 -25.00
N GLU A 58 34.74 4.23 -24.41
CA GLU A 58 35.39 3.13 -25.14
C GLU A 58 34.88 1.73 -24.80
N LEU A 59 33.72 1.62 -24.13
CA LEU A 59 33.07 0.31 -23.89
C LEU A 59 32.01 -0.06 -24.95
N LEU A 60 31.93 0.69 -26.05
CA LEU A 60 30.98 0.47 -27.15
C LEU A 60 31.66 0.11 -28.50
N ALA A 61 32.98 -0.05 -28.53
CA ALA A 61 33.73 -0.31 -29.78
C ALA A 61 34.55 -1.60 -29.80
N ALA A 62 34.45 -2.46 -28.77
CA ALA A 62 35.24 -3.69 -28.66
C ALA A 62 34.42 -5.00 -28.79
N LEU A 63 33.28 -4.97 -29.48
CA LEU A 63 32.49 -6.17 -29.79
C LEU A 63 32.56 -6.61 -31.27
N ASP A 64 33.34 -5.94 -32.12
CA ASP A 64 33.50 -6.31 -33.53
C ASP A 64 34.98 -6.56 -33.88
N ALA A 65 35.55 -7.65 -33.36
CA ALA A 65 36.68 -8.36 -33.98
C ALA A 65 36.97 -9.67 -33.23
N GLY A 66 36.57 -10.82 -33.79
CA GLY A 66 37.11 -12.12 -33.35
C GLY A 66 36.17 -13.33 -33.44
N ALA A 67 35.89 -13.76 -34.66
CA ALA A 67 35.63 -15.13 -35.13
C ALA A 67 34.94 -16.19 -34.23
N GLY A 68 33.81 -16.70 -34.74
CA GLY A 68 33.43 -18.12 -34.60
C GLY A 68 32.17 -18.43 -33.80
N GLY A 69 31.02 -17.83 -34.13
CA GLY A 69 29.73 -18.26 -33.60
C GLY A 69 28.62 -17.95 -34.61
N GLU A 70 27.74 -18.92 -34.85
CA GLU A 70 26.60 -18.82 -35.77
C GLU A 70 25.86 -17.49 -35.58
N VAL A 71 25.75 -16.71 -36.66
CA VAL A 71 25.00 -15.44 -36.66
C VAL A 71 23.52 -15.80 -36.58
N GLU A 72 22.96 -15.86 -35.37
CA GLU A 72 21.50 -15.86 -35.23
C GLU A 72 20.92 -14.65 -36.00
N PRO A 73 19.89 -14.84 -36.84
CA PRO A 73 19.33 -13.75 -37.62
C PRO A 73 18.90 -12.58 -36.73
N ALA A 74 19.22 -11.35 -37.13
CA ALA A 74 18.80 -10.14 -36.40
C ALA A 74 17.27 -10.10 -36.16
N ALA A 75 16.49 -10.62 -37.12
CA ALA A 75 15.03 -10.78 -37.00
C ALA A 75 14.61 -11.65 -35.80
N THR A 76 15.39 -12.68 -35.46
CA THR A 76 15.14 -13.54 -34.28
C THR A 76 15.44 -12.79 -32.99
N ARG A 77 16.56 -12.06 -32.92
CA ARG A 77 16.91 -11.23 -31.76
C ARG A 77 15.93 -10.09 -31.50
N GLU A 78 15.40 -9.51 -32.58
CA GLU A 78 14.36 -8.48 -32.51
C GLU A 78 13.03 -9.04 -32.00
N ALA A 79 12.66 -10.25 -32.40
CA ALA A 79 11.44 -10.93 -31.92
C ALA A 79 11.49 -11.22 -30.42
N LEU A 80 12.68 -11.27 -29.81
CA LEU A 80 12.89 -11.46 -28.37
C LEU A 80 12.81 -10.16 -27.56
N ARG A 81 12.64 -9.00 -28.20
CA ARG A 81 12.53 -7.71 -27.52
C ARG A 81 11.07 -7.23 -27.43
N PRO A 82 10.60 -6.76 -26.27
CA PRO A 82 9.29 -6.11 -26.16
C PRO A 82 9.29 -4.74 -26.85
N GLY A 83 8.09 -4.15 -27.05
CA GLY A 83 7.94 -2.82 -27.65
C GLY A 83 7.46 -2.80 -29.11
N ARG A 84 6.97 -3.94 -29.63
CA ARG A 84 6.48 -4.09 -31.01
C ARG A 84 4.97 -4.31 -31.12
N GLY A 85 4.24 -4.10 -30.03
CA GLY A 85 2.77 -4.18 -30.00
C GLY A 85 2.19 -5.54 -29.57
N ASP A 86 3.00 -6.60 -29.51
CA ASP A 86 2.61 -7.88 -28.91
C ASP A 86 2.29 -7.71 -27.42
N LYS A 87 1.21 -8.35 -26.97
CA LYS A 87 0.74 -8.25 -25.59
C LYS A 87 0.56 -9.62 -24.94
N LEU A 88 0.61 -9.62 -23.62
CA LEU A 88 0.16 -10.73 -22.79
C LEU A 88 -0.76 -10.22 -21.69
N ALA A 89 -1.66 -11.08 -21.25
CA ALA A 89 -2.58 -10.84 -20.16
C ALA A 89 -2.16 -11.60 -18.91
N SER A 90 -2.27 -10.95 -17.76
CA SER A 90 -2.14 -11.55 -16.44
C SER A 90 -3.48 -12.17 -16.03
N ILE A 91 -3.52 -13.48 -15.84
CA ILE A 91 -4.72 -14.25 -15.49
C ILE A 91 -4.69 -14.82 -14.06
N ALA A 92 -3.56 -14.65 -13.35
CA ALA A 92 -3.45 -14.93 -11.92
C ALA A 92 -3.52 -13.65 -11.08
N MET A 93 -3.79 -13.83 -9.79
CA MET A 93 -3.91 -12.74 -8.84
C MET A 93 -2.59 -11.99 -8.68
N ARG A 94 -1.48 -12.72 -8.83
CA ARG A 94 -0.11 -12.21 -8.96
C ARG A 94 0.61 -13.01 -10.03
N THR A 95 0.86 -12.36 -11.16
CA THR A 95 1.70 -12.90 -12.23
C THR A 95 3.09 -12.31 -12.07
N PHE A 96 4.01 -13.09 -11.50
CA PHE A 96 5.36 -12.62 -11.22
C PHE A 96 6.17 -12.35 -12.49
N VAL A 97 6.95 -11.28 -12.45
CA VAL A 97 7.96 -10.95 -13.46
C VAL A 97 9.32 -11.32 -12.90
N TYR A 98 10.10 -12.06 -13.67
CA TYR A 98 11.38 -12.66 -13.28
C TYR A 98 12.56 -11.96 -13.95
N ALA A 99 13.72 -11.99 -13.31
CA ALA A 99 14.94 -11.36 -13.84
C ALA A 99 15.53 -12.10 -15.06
N SER A 100 15.38 -13.42 -15.11
CA SER A 100 15.81 -14.32 -16.20
C SER A 100 14.65 -15.28 -16.57
N PRO A 101 14.65 -15.90 -17.77
CA PRO A 101 13.60 -16.80 -18.24
C PRO A 101 13.67 -18.19 -17.59
N GLU A 102 13.60 -18.24 -16.26
CA GLU A 102 13.68 -19.46 -15.46
C GLU A 102 12.91 -19.29 -14.14
N ARG A 103 12.39 -20.39 -13.59
CA ARG A 103 11.54 -20.32 -12.37
C ARG A 103 12.29 -19.92 -11.10
N GLY A 104 13.59 -20.20 -11.03
CA GLY A 104 14.45 -19.91 -9.87
C GLY A 104 14.97 -18.48 -9.82
N ALA A 105 14.72 -17.68 -10.86
CA ALA A 105 15.20 -16.31 -10.95
C ALA A 105 14.61 -15.40 -9.87
N ALA A 106 15.35 -14.35 -9.54
CA ALA A 106 14.85 -13.28 -8.69
C ALA A 106 13.59 -12.66 -9.30
N LYS A 107 12.59 -12.40 -8.44
CA LYS A 107 11.35 -11.73 -8.83
C LYS A 107 11.58 -10.23 -8.83
N LEU A 108 11.26 -9.57 -9.93
CA LEU A 108 11.38 -8.12 -10.06
C LEU A 108 10.10 -7.39 -9.63
N GLY A 109 8.98 -8.10 -9.58
CA GLY A 109 7.65 -7.53 -9.33
C GLY A 109 6.54 -8.47 -9.77
N TYR A 110 5.31 -7.96 -9.87
CA TYR A 110 4.20 -8.71 -10.44
C TYR A 110 3.16 -7.82 -11.14
N LEU A 111 2.43 -8.46 -12.06
CA LEU A 111 1.21 -7.95 -12.68
C LEU A 111 -0.02 -8.45 -11.93
N ARG A 112 -1.06 -7.61 -11.82
CA ARG A 112 -2.35 -7.96 -11.20
C ARG A 112 -3.24 -8.71 -12.19
N ALA A 113 -4.20 -9.50 -11.71
CA ALA A 113 -5.20 -10.12 -12.58
C ALA A 113 -5.90 -9.08 -13.47
N GLY A 114 -6.00 -9.38 -14.77
CA GLY A 114 -6.57 -8.48 -15.78
C GLY A 114 -5.58 -7.46 -16.37
N ALA A 115 -4.37 -7.33 -15.81
CA ALA A 115 -3.35 -6.45 -16.39
C ALA A 115 -2.87 -6.98 -17.74
N VAL A 116 -2.78 -6.10 -18.73
CA VAL A 116 -2.25 -6.39 -20.06
C VAL A 116 -0.97 -5.58 -20.26
N VAL A 117 0.12 -6.25 -20.59
CA VAL A 117 1.43 -5.61 -20.80
C VAL A 117 2.03 -6.02 -22.13
N GLU A 118 2.91 -5.17 -22.65
CA GLU A 118 3.68 -5.47 -23.84
C GLU A 118 4.72 -6.56 -23.56
N ARG A 119 4.92 -7.41 -24.57
CA ARG A 119 5.89 -8.49 -24.56
C ARG A 119 6.65 -8.59 -25.87
N ALA A 120 7.70 -9.40 -25.85
CA ALA A 120 8.38 -9.90 -27.04
C ALA A 120 7.43 -10.75 -27.91
N ALA A 121 7.65 -10.75 -29.22
CA ALA A 121 6.86 -11.54 -30.17
C ALA A 121 7.10 -13.05 -30.02
N ALA A 122 8.34 -13.44 -29.73
CA ALA A 122 8.76 -14.83 -29.54
C ALA A 122 9.20 -15.10 -28.08
N PRO A 123 9.04 -16.35 -27.58
CA PRO A 123 9.54 -16.71 -26.26
C PRO A 123 11.07 -16.81 -26.24
N SER A 124 11.67 -16.41 -25.13
CA SER A 124 13.11 -16.51 -24.84
C SER A 124 13.55 -17.90 -24.35
N GLY A 125 12.64 -18.88 -24.37
CA GLY A 125 12.85 -20.25 -23.92
C GLY A 125 11.61 -20.81 -23.22
N ASP A 126 11.62 -22.10 -22.91
CA ASP A 126 10.50 -22.84 -22.31
C ASP A 126 10.90 -23.60 -21.03
N ALA A 127 12.11 -23.35 -20.52
CA ALA A 127 12.68 -24.06 -19.37
C ALA A 127 11.74 -23.98 -18.15
N GLY A 128 11.14 -25.12 -17.80
CA GLY A 128 10.12 -25.21 -16.74
C GLY A 128 8.84 -24.43 -17.01
N CYS A 129 8.66 -23.82 -18.17
CA CYS A 129 7.49 -23.05 -18.58
C CYS A 129 6.99 -23.52 -19.95
N PRO A 130 6.05 -24.49 -20.01
CA PRO A 130 5.58 -25.05 -21.28
C PRO A 130 4.97 -24.03 -22.24
N GLY A 131 4.39 -22.93 -21.73
CA GLY A 131 3.85 -21.85 -22.56
C GLY A 131 4.89 -20.85 -23.05
N GLY A 132 6.16 -20.99 -22.65
CA GLY A 132 7.25 -20.09 -22.99
C GLY A 132 7.41 -18.91 -22.03
N TRP A 133 8.65 -18.47 -21.89
CA TRP A 133 9.06 -17.26 -21.19
C TRP A 133 9.09 -16.10 -22.17
N TYR A 134 8.32 -15.05 -21.92
CA TYR A 134 8.31 -13.86 -22.76
C TYR A 134 8.94 -12.70 -22.01
N ALA A 135 9.89 -12.01 -22.66
CA ALA A 135 10.37 -10.73 -22.15
C ALA A 135 9.22 -9.70 -22.17
N VAL A 136 9.07 -8.91 -21.11
CA VAL A 136 8.01 -7.89 -20.97
C VAL A 136 8.58 -6.49 -20.81
N HIS A 137 7.81 -5.48 -21.22
CA HIS A 137 8.19 -4.09 -21.01
C HIS A 137 8.00 -3.66 -19.53
N PRO A 138 8.91 -2.86 -18.96
CA PRO A 138 10.20 -2.42 -19.52
C PRO A 138 11.34 -3.43 -19.34
N ARG A 139 11.16 -4.46 -18.49
CA ARG A 139 12.20 -5.45 -18.21
C ARG A 139 11.65 -6.76 -17.63
N GLY A 140 12.44 -7.82 -17.73
CA GLY A 140 12.17 -9.11 -17.10
C GLY A 140 11.30 -10.03 -17.96
N PHE A 141 10.95 -11.18 -17.40
CA PHE A 141 10.33 -12.29 -18.13
C PHE A 141 9.08 -12.80 -17.39
N VAL A 142 8.05 -13.17 -18.16
CA VAL A 142 6.81 -13.76 -17.65
C VAL A 142 6.62 -15.14 -18.28
N CYS A 143 6.31 -16.13 -17.45
CA CYS A 143 5.96 -17.47 -17.91
C CYS A 143 4.47 -17.54 -18.28
N VAL A 144 4.17 -17.89 -19.53
CA VAL A 144 2.80 -18.13 -20.02
C VAL A 144 2.33 -19.52 -19.55
N GLY A 145 1.11 -19.59 -19.03
CA GLY A 145 0.53 -20.78 -18.41
C GLY A 145 -0.40 -20.39 -17.26
N LYS A 146 -0.14 -20.89 -16.04
CA LYS A 146 -1.00 -20.63 -14.87
C LYS A 146 -1.16 -19.14 -14.51
N GLY A 147 -0.15 -18.33 -14.82
CA GLY A 147 -0.09 -16.91 -14.45
C GLY A 147 -0.52 -15.97 -15.58
N ALA A 148 -0.13 -16.28 -16.81
CA ALA A 148 -0.31 -15.39 -17.95
C ALA A 148 -0.85 -16.13 -19.17
N SER A 149 -1.59 -15.41 -20.00
CA SER A 149 -2.12 -15.88 -21.28
C SER A 149 -1.69 -14.98 -22.42
N LEU A 150 -1.53 -15.55 -23.61
CA LEU A 150 -1.42 -14.80 -24.86
C LEU A 150 -2.79 -14.46 -25.46
N ASP A 151 -3.83 -15.17 -25.03
CA ASP A 151 -5.22 -14.87 -25.36
C ASP A 151 -5.68 -13.65 -24.55
N LEU A 152 -5.93 -12.55 -25.25
CA LEU A 152 -6.40 -11.29 -24.65
C LEU A 152 -7.92 -11.30 -24.38
N ASP A 153 -8.66 -12.25 -24.96
CA ASP A 153 -10.10 -12.44 -24.74
C ASP A 153 -10.38 -13.39 -23.55
N HIS A 154 -9.33 -13.78 -22.83
CA HIS A 154 -9.41 -14.65 -21.66
C HIS A 154 -10.40 -14.11 -20.62
N GLU A 155 -11.18 -15.00 -19.99
CA GLU A 155 -12.29 -14.63 -19.09
C GLU A 155 -11.90 -13.70 -17.94
N ILE A 156 -10.69 -13.86 -17.36
CA ILE A 156 -10.16 -12.96 -16.32
C ILE A 156 -9.97 -11.53 -16.84
N VAL A 157 -9.53 -11.35 -18.09
CA VAL A 157 -9.39 -10.03 -18.71
C VAL A 157 -10.76 -9.43 -18.94
N ALA A 158 -11.69 -10.21 -19.51
CA ALA A 158 -13.07 -9.78 -19.74
C ALA A 158 -13.82 -9.41 -18.44
N ALA A 159 -13.48 -10.09 -17.32
CA ALA A 159 -14.05 -9.84 -16.00
C ALA A 159 -13.42 -8.65 -15.27
N THR A 160 -12.26 -8.14 -15.71
CA THR A 160 -11.55 -6.99 -15.11
C THR A 160 -11.58 -5.80 -16.07
N PRO A 161 -12.66 -4.99 -16.07
CA PRO A 161 -12.81 -3.89 -17.02
C PRO A 161 -11.85 -2.71 -16.80
N ALA A 162 -11.23 -2.63 -15.63
CA ALA A 162 -10.32 -1.55 -15.27
C ALA A 162 -9.21 -2.00 -14.32
N GLY A 163 -8.05 -1.34 -14.41
CA GLY A 163 -6.95 -1.47 -13.47
C GLY A 163 -6.98 -0.43 -12.35
N PRO A 164 -5.98 -0.45 -11.45
CA PRO A 164 -5.83 0.60 -10.44
C PRO A 164 -5.56 1.96 -11.09
N ARG A 165 -6.19 3.01 -10.58
CA ARG A 165 -5.96 4.41 -10.96
C ARG A 165 -4.68 4.93 -10.32
N ARG A 166 -3.54 4.60 -10.90
CA ARG A 166 -2.23 5.09 -10.44
C ARG A 166 -2.15 6.62 -10.51
N GLY A 167 -1.37 7.21 -9.61
CA GLY A 167 -1.22 8.66 -9.47
C GLY A 167 -2.41 9.37 -8.80
N GLN A 168 -3.56 8.72 -8.66
CA GLN A 168 -4.68 9.24 -7.87
C GLN A 168 -4.45 8.97 -6.38
N PRO A 169 -4.97 9.79 -5.45
CA PRO A 169 -4.91 9.50 -4.02
C PRO A 169 -5.45 8.11 -3.64
N TYR A 170 -6.43 7.60 -4.38
CA TYR A 170 -7.03 6.29 -4.17
C TYR A 170 -6.96 5.46 -5.46
N PRO A 171 -6.21 4.32 -5.48
CA PRO A 171 -6.13 3.45 -6.65
C PRO A 171 -7.49 2.87 -7.08
N TYR A 172 -8.39 2.64 -6.13
CA TYR A 172 -9.75 2.18 -6.35
C TYR A 172 -10.76 3.08 -5.65
N ARG A 173 -12.05 2.93 -5.97
CA ARG A 173 -13.11 3.43 -5.10
C ARG A 173 -13.19 2.48 -3.91
N TYR A 174 -13.26 3.00 -2.69
CA TYR A 174 -13.30 2.16 -1.49
C TYR A 174 -14.66 2.24 -0.82
N VAL A 175 -15.13 1.09 -0.33
CA VAL A 175 -16.33 0.98 0.48
C VAL A 175 -16.07 0.11 1.71
N VAL A 176 -16.81 0.34 2.78
CA VAL A 176 -16.76 -0.47 4.01
C VAL A 176 -18.10 -1.15 4.23
N SER A 177 -18.09 -2.46 4.48
CA SER A 177 -19.32 -3.22 4.73
C SER A 177 -20.02 -2.76 6.02
N ARG A 178 -21.34 -2.61 5.96
CA ARG A 178 -22.20 -2.36 7.12
C ARG A 178 -22.74 -3.66 7.70
N LYS A 179 -23.47 -3.57 8.81
CA LYS A 179 -24.25 -4.69 9.37
C LYS A 179 -25.70 -4.63 8.86
N PRO A 180 -26.25 -5.71 8.29
CA PRO A 180 -25.60 -6.99 7.97
C PRO A 180 -24.66 -6.87 6.75
N PRO A 181 -23.52 -7.58 6.74
CA PRO A 181 -22.54 -7.49 5.65
C PRO A 181 -23.08 -8.04 4.32
N PRO A 182 -22.55 -7.55 3.18
CA PRO A 182 -22.95 -8.02 1.86
C PRO A 182 -22.58 -9.49 1.64
N HIS A 183 -23.35 -10.17 0.79
CA HIS A 183 -22.92 -11.43 0.20
C HIS A 183 -21.97 -11.16 -0.96
N LEU A 184 -21.04 -12.09 -1.18
CA LEU A 184 -20.07 -12.06 -2.27
C LEU A 184 -20.64 -12.85 -3.45
N TYR A 185 -21.40 -12.21 -4.34
CA TYR A 185 -22.01 -12.87 -5.49
C TYR A 185 -20.97 -13.28 -6.53
N VAL A 186 -21.21 -14.42 -7.18
CA VAL A 186 -20.33 -14.92 -8.25
C VAL A 186 -20.73 -14.42 -9.62
N HIS A 187 -21.95 -13.92 -9.80
CA HIS A 187 -22.44 -13.29 -11.03
C HIS A 187 -23.46 -12.21 -10.66
N LEU A 188 -23.87 -11.39 -11.64
CA LEU A 188 -24.95 -10.43 -11.40
C LEU A 188 -26.26 -11.16 -11.06
N PRO A 189 -26.80 -11.02 -9.84
CA PRO A 189 -27.88 -11.88 -9.37
C PRO A 189 -29.24 -11.40 -9.89
N SER A 190 -30.11 -12.32 -10.27
CA SER A 190 -31.52 -12.04 -10.52
C SER A 190 -32.24 -11.66 -9.23
N GLU A 191 -33.41 -11.02 -9.33
CA GLU A 191 -34.23 -10.73 -8.15
C GLU A 191 -34.60 -11.98 -7.34
N ALA A 192 -34.77 -13.13 -8.00
CA ALA A 192 -35.10 -14.39 -7.34
C ALA A 192 -33.90 -14.92 -6.52
N GLU A 193 -32.69 -14.82 -7.05
CA GLU A 193 -31.47 -15.17 -6.32
C GLU A 193 -31.22 -14.22 -5.17
N GLN A 194 -31.41 -12.92 -5.37
CA GLN A 194 -31.31 -11.93 -4.30
C GLN A 194 -32.28 -12.25 -3.16
N ARG A 195 -33.54 -12.61 -3.48
CA ARG A 195 -34.52 -13.03 -2.48
C ARG A 195 -34.13 -14.32 -1.75
N ARG A 196 -33.53 -15.27 -2.46
CA ARG A 196 -33.08 -16.54 -1.87
C ARG A 196 -31.87 -16.35 -0.95
N VAL A 197 -30.90 -15.54 -1.35
CA VAL A 197 -29.63 -15.35 -0.65
C VAL A 197 -29.78 -14.35 0.50
N GLU A 198 -30.46 -13.24 0.28
CA GLU A 198 -30.60 -12.16 1.27
C GLU A 198 -31.91 -12.23 2.07
N GLY A 199 -32.87 -13.08 1.68
CA GLY A 199 -34.21 -13.13 2.26
C GLY A 199 -35.16 -12.12 1.59
N ARG A 200 -36.26 -11.74 2.26
CA ARG A 200 -37.16 -10.69 1.74
C ARG A 200 -36.35 -9.42 1.49
N SER A 201 -36.15 -9.09 0.21
CA SER A 201 -35.41 -7.93 -0.27
C SER A 201 -35.86 -6.70 0.52
N ARG A 202 -34.94 -6.01 1.21
CA ARG A 202 -35.18 -4.70 1.82
C ARG A 202 -35.34 -3.61 0.74
N SER A 203 -35.97 -3.93 -0.39
CA SER A 203 -36.46 -2.92 -1.34
C SER A 203 -37.52 -2.00 -0.72
N GLN A 204 -37.95 -2.26 0.52
CA GLN A 204 -38.82 -1.38 1.29
C GLN A 204 -38.31 -1.24 2.73
N GLY A 205 -37.72 -0.10 3.07
CA GLY A 205 -37.75 0.37 4.46
C GLY A 205 -36.44 0.73 5.17
N THR A 206 -35.30 0.89 4.49
CA THR A 206 -34.20 1.68 5.10
C THR A 206 -33.32 2.31 4.01
N PRO A 207 -33.27 3.65 3.89
CA PRO A 207 -32.38 4.32 2.95
C PRO A 207 -30.95 4.22 3.50
N ALA A 208 -30.26 3.12 3.23
CA ALA A 208 -28.91 2.91 3.77
C ALA A 208 -27.84 3.57 2.90
N TRP A 209 -28.05 3.65 1.59
CA TRP A 209 -27.14 4.35 0.69
C TRP A 209 -27.51 5.84 0.63
N SER A 210 -26.63 6.70 1.11
CA SER A 210 -26.91 8.13 1.18
C SER A 210 -26.61 8.83 -0.16
N LEU A 211 -27.24 9.97 -0.43
CA LEU A 211 -26.87 10.84 -1.55
C LEU A 211 -25.37 11.18 -1.54
N ARG A 212 -24.78 11.28 -0.34
CA ARG A 212 -23.34 11.45 -0.15
C ARG A 212 -22.56 10.24 -0.66
N ASP A 213 -22.96 9.03 -0.30
CA ASP A 213 -22.29 7.81 -0.74
C ASP A 213 -22.35 7.66 -2.28
N GLU A 214 -23.50 7.99 -2.89
CA GLU A 214 -23.66 8.00 -4.35
C GLU A 214 -22.74 9.03 -5.01
N ALA A 215 -22.68 10.26 -4.47
CA ALA A 215 -21.78 11.30 -4.97
C ALA A 215 -20.30 10.91 -4.86
N LEU A 216 -19.91 10.15 -3.81
CA LEU A 216 -18.53 9.68 -3.62
C LEU A 216 -18.15 8.56 -4.61
N LEU A 217 -19.08 7.68 -4.97
CA LEU A 217 -18.83 6.65 -5.98
C LEU A 217 -19.00 7.17 -7.43
N GLY A 218 -19.68 8.30 -7.64
CA GLY A 218 -20.00 8.82 -8.97
C GLY A 218 -21.01 7.94 -9.71
N GLU A 219 -21.21 8.13 -11.01
CA GLU A 219 -22.16 7.34 -11.79
C GLU A 219 -21.71 5.87 -11.97
N PRO A 220 -22.65 4.92 -12.03
CA PRO A 220 -22.34 3.52 -12.34
C PRO A 220 -21.85 3.37 -13.78
N GLU A 221 -20.90 2.46 -13.98
CA GLU A 221 -20.38 2.13 -15.30
C GLU A 221 -21.40 1.31 -16.12
N PRO A 222 -21.38 1.43 -17.47
CA PRO A 222 -22.20 0.59 -18.34
C PRO A 222 -21.79 -0.89 -18.21
N LEU A 223 -22.77 -1.78 -18.38
CA LEU A 223 -22.50 -3.22 -18.36
C LEU A 223 -21.65 -3.62 -19.57
N THR A 224 -20.54 -4.30 -19.31
CA THR A 224 -19.78 -4.95 -20.38
C THR A 224 -20.52 -6.20 -20.88
N PRO A 225 -20.21 -6.71 -22.10
CA PRO A 225 -20.80 -7.96 -22.59
C PRO A 225 -20.64 -9.13 -21.62
N PHE A 226 -19.51 -9.20 -20.91
CA PHE A 226 -19.26 -10.22 -19.89
C PHE A 226 -20.35 -10.18 -18.80
N PHE A 227 -20.56 -9.02 -18.18
CA PHE A 227 -21.54 -8.86 -17.10
C PHE A 227 -22.99 -8.97 -17.59
N ALA A 228 -23.30 -8.48 -18.80
CA ALA A 228 -24.63 -8.57 -19.38
C ALA A 228 -25.12 -10.01 -19.56
N THR A 229 -24.20 -10.95 -19.83
CA THR A 229 -24.52 -12.38 -19.98
C THR A 229 -24.68 -13.13 -18.65
N ARG A 230 -24.43 -12.48 -17.50
CA ARG A 230 -24.51 -13.08 -16.15
C ARG A 230 -23.66 -14.34 -15.97
N ARG A 231 -22.53 -14.42 -16.66
CA ARG A 231 -21.55 -15.50 -16.45
C ARG A 231 -20.98 -15.44 -15.05
N ASP A 232 -20.63 -16.61 -14.53
CA ASP A 232 -19.92 -16.72 -13.27
C ASP A 232 -18.53 -16.08 -13.39
N LEU A 233 -18.19 -15.29 -12.38
CA LEU A 233 -16.90 -14.64 -12.25
C LEU A 233 -15.83 -15.70 -12.00
N PRO A 234 -14.81 -15.78 -12.86
CA PRO A 234 -13.68 -16.65 -12.62
C PRO A 234 -12.92 -16.19 -11.37
N LYS A 235 -12.24 -17.13 -10.70
CA LYS A 235 -11.29 -16.80 -9.64
C LYS A 235 -9.87 -16.90 -10.19
N PRO A 236 -9.10 -15.81 -10.21
CA PRO A 236 -7.74 -15.86 -10.68
C PRO A 236 -6.92 -16.75 -9.74
N PHE A 237 -5.95 -17.48 -10.29
CA PHE A 237 -5.07 -18.32 -9.49
C PHE A 237 -4.38 -17.49 -8.39
N GLY A 238 -4.44 -17.97 -7.14
CA GLY A 238 -3.92 -17.26 -5.97
C GLY A 238 -4.89 -16.24 -5.33
N ALA A 239 -6.14 -16.14 -5.81
CA ALA A 239 -7.23 -15.48 -5.08
C ALA A 239 -7.65 -16.30 -3.86
N ALA A 240 -8.15 -15.64 -2.81
CA ALA A 240 -8.82 -16.35 -1.73
C ALA A 240 -10.14 -16.96 -2.24
N GLU A 241 -10.34 -18.26 -2.04
CA GLU A 241 -11.56 -18.94 -2.44
C GLU A 241 -12.34 -19.42 -1.22
N LYS A 242 -13.45 -18.74 -0.94
CA LYS A 242 -14.43 -19.18 0.06
C LYS A 242 -15.34 -20.26 -0.52
N VAL A 243 -16.02 -20.98 0.36
CA VAL A 243 -17.03 -21.99 -0.02
C VAL A 243 -18.03 -21.40 -1.02
N ARG A 244 -18.08 -22.01 -2.21
CA ARG A 244 -18.94 -21.58 -3.31
C ARG A 244 -20.34 -22.20 -3.16
N PHE A 245 -21.34 -21.34 -3.08
CA PHE A 245 -22.75 -21.67 -3.28
C PHE A 245 -23.15 -21.31 -4.73
N PRO A 246 -24.33 -21.75 -5.21
CA PRO A 246 -24.72 -21.53 -6.61
C PRO A 246 -24.70 -20.08 -7.09
N ALA A 247 -24.92 -19.10 -6.21
CA ALA A 247 -24.93 -17.68 -6.58
C ALA A 247 -23.90 -16.82 -5.83
N HIS A 248 -23.24 -17.32 -4.78
CA HIS A 248 -22.38 -16.51 -3.92
C HIS A 248 -21.33 -17.34 -3.19
N ARG A 249 -20.31 -16.68 -2.61
CA ARG A 249 -19.21 -17.28 -1.84
C ARG A 249 -19.31 -16.97 -0.34
N GLY A 250 -20.52 -17.02 0.19
CA GLY A 250 -20.84 -16.61 1.57
C GLY A 250 -20.98 -15.09 1.76
N ARG A 251 -20.80 -14.64 3.01
CA ARG A 251 -20.84 -13.21 3.40
C ARG A 251 -19.44 -12.64 3.61
N ALA A 252 -19.31 -11.34 3.38
CA ALA A 252 -18.18 -10.57 3.91
C ALA A 252 -18.17 -10.60 5.44
N ARG A 253 -16.99 -10.38 6.06
CA ARG A 253 -16.94 -10.06 7.49
C ARG A 253 -17.56 -8.67 7.68
N ALA A 254 -18.06 -8.36 8.88
CA ALA A 254 -18.51 -7.01 9.17
C ALA A 254 -17.30 -6.06 9.17
N ASP A 255 -17.54 -4.78 8.86
CA ASP A 255 -16.52 -3.73 8.85
C ASP A 255 -15.33 -3.98 7.90
N SER A 256 -15.42 -4.97 7.00
CA SER A 256 -14.45 -5.23 5.94
C SER A 256 -14.46 -4.11 4.91
N ALA A 257 -13.28 -3.73 4.44
CA ALA A 257 -13.13 -2.74 3.42
C ALA A 257 -12.80 -3.37 2.07
N PHE A 258 -13.35 -2.81 0.99
CA PHE A 258 -13.22 -3.32 -0.37
C PHE A 258 -12.79 -2.21 -1.32
N GLY A 259 -11.76 -2.47 -2.12
CA GLY A 259 -11.49 -1.74 -3.35
C GLY A 259 -12.43 -2.22 -4.46
N LEU A 260 -13.04 -1.27 -5.19
CA LEU A 260 -13.93 -1.54 -6.29
C LEU A 260 -13.23 -1.23 -7.62
N ILE A 261 -13.15 -2.25 -8.48
CA ILE A 261 -12.70 -2.12 -9.87
C ILE A 261 -13.72 -1.31 -10.67
N SER A 262 -15.00 -1.65 -10.54
CA SER A 262 -16.12 -1.05 -11.28
C SER A 262 -17.40 -1.18 -10.48
N THR A 263 -18.41 -0.40 -10.85
CA THR A 263 -19.75 -0.45 -10.28
C THR A 263 -20.79 -0.51 -11.39
N PHE A 264 -21.92 -1.16 -11.15
CA PHE A 264 -22.93 -1.40 -12.17
C PHE A 264 -24.33 -1.19 -11.61
N ALA A 265 -25.21 -0.59 -12.40
CA ALA A 265 -26.64 -0.61 -12.13
C ALA A 265 -27.25 -1.92 -12.64
N TRP A 266 -27.94 -2.66 -11.78
CA TRP A 266 -28.54 -3.94 -12.08
C TRP A 266 -29.76 -4.20 -11.21
N THR A 267 -30.89 -4.62 -11.80
CA THR A 267 -32.15 -4.92 -11.07
C THR A 267 -32.61 -3.80 -10.14
N GLY A 268 -32.42 -2.54 -10.54
CA GLY A 268 -32.77 -1.36 -9.73
C GLY A 268 -31.87 -1.13 -8.50
N ARG A 269 -30.72 -1.82 -8.41
CA ARG A 269 -29.71 -1.66 -7.36
C ARG A 269 -28.34 -1.40 -7.97
N ARG A 270 -27.38 -0.95 -7.16
CA ARG A 270 -25.98 -0.81 -7.56
C ARG A 270 -25.14 -1.95 -6.97
N PHE A 271 -24.33 -2.57 -7.82
CA PHE A 271 -23.37 -3.61 -7.45
C PHE A 271 -21.95 -3.12 -7.70
N GLY A 272 -21.00 -3.50 -6.86
CA GLY A 272 -19.58 -3.23 -7.03
C GLY A 272 -18.82 -4.51 -7.31
N LEU A 273 -17.92 -4.48 -8.28
CA LEU A 273 -16.95 -5.52 -8.54
C LEU A 273 -15.71 -5.27 -7.68
N THR A 274 -15.39 -6.20 -6.78
CA THR A 274 -14.19 -6.12 -5.95
C THR A 274 -12.94 -6.51 -6.73
N THR A 275 -11.77 -6.12 -6.22
CA THR A 275 -10.44 -6.50 -6.75
C THR A 275 -10.14 -8.00 -6.71
N GLU A 276 -10.95 -8.79 -6.02
CA GLU A 276 -10.85 -10.26 -5.97
C GLU A 276 -11.86 -10.95 -6.88
N LEU A 277 -12.60 -10.21 -7.71
CA LEU A 277 -13.67 -10.71 -8.58
C LEU A 277 -14.83 -11.33 -7.80
N ASP A 278 -15.37 -10.57 -6.87
CA ASP A 278 -16.69 -10.80 -6.27
C ASP A 278 -17.59 -9.60 -6.53
N LEU A 279 -18.90 -9.85 -6.63
CA LEU A 279 -19.91 -8.79 -6.74
C LEU A 279 -20.56 -8.55 -5.38
N ILE A 280 -20.56 -7.29 -4.93
CA ILE A 280 -21.21 -6.90 -3.68
C ILE A 280 -22.33 -5.89 -3.92
N PRO A 281 -23.50 -6.04 -3.27
CA PRO A 281 -24.51 -5.00 -3.26
C PRO A 281 -24.01 -3.77 -2.48
N ILE A 282 -23.93 -2.62 -3.15
CA ILE A 282 -23.35 -1.40 -2.58
C ILE A 282 -24.23 -0.79 -1.49
N ASP A 283 -25.53 -1.02 -1.51
CA ASP A 283 -26.48 -0.58 -0.48
C ASP A 283 -26.23 -1.18 0.92
N ARG A 284 -25.34 -2.18 1.01
CA ARG A 284 -24.86 -2.77 2.27
C ARG A 284 -23.50 -2.24 2.70
N THR A 285 -23.05 -1.14 2.12
CA THR A 285 -21.74 -0.55 2.38
C THR A 285 -21.85 0.95 2.67
N SER A 286 -20.76 1.57 3.12
CA SER A 286 -20.54 3.02 3.14
C SER A 286 -19.42 3.36 2.18
N ALA A 287 -19.54 4.42 1.39
CA ALA A 287 -18.41 4.93 0.64
C ALA A 287 -17.36 5.52 1.58
N VAL A 288 -16.09 5.27 1.29
CA VAL A 288 -15.00 5.88 2.05
C VAL A 288 -14.90 7.36 1.68
N VAL A 289 -14.82 8.19 2.72
CA VAL A 289 -14.73 9.63 2.61
C VAL A 289 -13.26 10.01 2.41
N PRO A 290 -12.91 10.69 1.31
CA PRO A 290 -11.56 11.17 1.10
C PRO A 290 -11.12 12.13 2.20
N THR A 291 -9.90 11.95 2.73
CA THR A 291 -9.31 12.93 3.64
C THR A 291 -8.93 14.21 2.91
N ALA A 292 -9.10 15.35 3.57
CA ALA A 292 -8.60 16.64 3.10
C ALA A 292 -7.11 16.85 3.42
N MET A 293 -6.48 15.98 4.23
CA MET A 293 -5.07 16.07 4.58
C MET A 293 -4.19 16.01 3.33
N ARG A 294 -3.26 16.97 3.23
CA ARG A 294 -2.24 17.04 2.19
C ARG A 294 -0.92 17.45 2.83
N GLY A 295 0.15 16.78 2.44
CA GLY A 295 1.50 17.21 2.73
C GLY A 295 1.85 18.50 1.99
N VAL A 296 3.07 18.98 2.22
CA VAL A 296 3.62 20.18 1.59
C VAL A 296 4.85 19.80 0.77
N GLU A 297 4.86 20.20 -0.50
CA GLU A 297 6.06 20.15 -1.34
C GLU A 297 6.96 21.33 -1.01
N VAL A 298 8.24 21.06 -0.80
CA VAL A 298 9.24 22.06 -0.40
C VAL A 298 9.99 22.54 -1.64
N LYS A 299 9.51 23.65 -2.20
CA LYS A 299 10.04 24.22 -3.45
C LYS A 299 11.07 25.32 -3.20
N THR A 300 11.01 25.93 -2.03
CA THR A 300 11.88 27.01 -1.56
C THR A 300 12.74 26.51 -0.41
N GLU A 301 13.83 27.21 -0.12
CA GLU A 301 14.60 26.95 1.09
C GLU A 301 13.77 27.31 2.32
N GLY A 302 13.62 26.37 3.24
CA GLY A 302 12.83 26.58 4.45
C GLY A 302 12.53 25.30 5.21
N THR A 303 11.82 25.45 6.31
CA THR A 303 11.45 24.34 7.20
C THR A 303 9.96 24.04 7.09
N PRO A 304 9.55 22.81 6.72
CA PRO A 304 8.13 22.45 6.68
C PRO A 304 7.47 22.53 8.05
N ALA A 305 6.22 22.99 8.10
CA ALA A 305 5.43 23.05 9.32
C ALA A 305 3.95 22.80 9.03
N PHE A 306 3.22 22.31 10.04
CA PHE A 306 1.80 22.03 9.94
C PHE A 306 1.02 22.75 11.03
N VAL A 307 -0.16 23.26 10.67
CA VAL A 307 -1.06 23.90 11.64
C VAL A 307 -1.77 22.83 12.46
N MET A 308 -1.57 22.81 13.78
CA MET A 308 -2.15 21.77 14.65
C MET A 308 -3.36 22.24 15.47
N HIS A 309 -3.71 23.51 15.39
CA HIS A 309 -4.90 24.08 16.04
C HIS A 309 -6.00 24.40 15.03
N HIS A 310 -7.25 24.39 15.49
CA HIS A 310 -8.39 24.89 14.71
C HIS A 310 -8.53 26.40 14.86
N GLY A 311 -9.13 27.06 13.86
CA GLY A 311 -9.42 28.49 13.94
C GLY A 311 -8.18 29.38 13.95
N VAL A 312 -7.11 28.97 13.25
CA VAL A 312 -5.89 29.76 13.15
C VAL A 312 -6.04 30.80 12.05
N ARG A 313 -5.75 32.06 12.36
CA ARG A 313 -5.76 33.16 11.40
C ARG A 313 -4.33 33.53 11.03
N THR A 314 -4.07 33.61 9.74
CA THR A 314 -2.82 34.11 9.16
C THR A 314 -2.81 35.63 9.15
N LEU A 315 -1.63 36.22 9.23
CA LEU A 315 -1.41 37.65 9.09
C LEU A 315 -0.56 37.94 7.85
N LYS A 316 -0.65 39.16 7.34
CA LYS A 316 0.18 39.66 6.25
C LYS A 316 0.63 41.08 6.56
N PRO A 317 1.90 41.47 6.26
CA PRO A 317 2.33 42.84 6.45
C PRO A 317 1.58 43.77 5.49
N ASP A 318 1.08 44.88 6.02
CA ASP A 318 0.57 45.98 5.20
C ASP A 318 1.72 46.84 4.62
N ALA A 319 1.38 47.93 3.93
CA ALA A 319 2.37 48.83 3.32
C ALA A 319 3.33 49.47 4.34
N SER A 320 2.95 49.51 5.63
CA SER A 320 3.79 50.01 6.73
C SER A 320 4.59 48.91 7.43
N GLY A 321 4.39 47.65 7.03
CA GLY A 321 4.99 46.48 7.67
C GLY A 321 4.22 45.97 8.91
N GLU A 322 3.07 46.55 9.23
CA GLU A 322 2.24 46.08 10.35
C GLU A 322 1.50 44.80 9.95
N LEU A 323 1.56 43.77 10.80
CA LEU A 323 0.90 42.50 10.54
C LEU A 323 -0.62 42.63 10.74
N LYS A 324 -1.38 42.57 9.64
CA LYS A 324 -2.85 42.61 9.65
C LYS A 324 -3.43 41.22 9.38
N PRO A 325 -4.61 40.90 9.93
CA PRO A 325 -5.26 39.62 9.66
C PRO A 325 -5.62 39.44 8.18
N ASP A 326 -5.25 38.29 7.62
CA ASP A 326 -5.41 37.95 6.20
C ASP A 326 -6.45 36.81 6.03
N ALA A 327 -6.01 35.56 6.00
CA ALA A 327 -6.85 34.39 5.75
C ALA A 327 -6.87 33.40 6.93
N TRP A 328 -7.73 32.37 6.84
CA TRP A 328 -7.72 31.24 7.79
C TRP A 328 -6.74 30.16 7.31
N ALA A 329 -5.96 29.62 8.25
CA ALA A 329 -5.14 28.44 8.00
C ALA A 329 -5.90 27.18 8.46
N PRO A 330 -6.30 26.27 7.56
CA PRO A 330 -7.00 25.06 7.94
C PRO A 330 -6.18 24.18 8.89
N HIS A 331 -6.86 23.46 9.78
CA HIS A 331 -6.22 22.45 10.62
C HIS A 331 -5.53 21.38 9.76
N ARG A 332 -4.27 21.10 10.06
CA ARG A 332 -3.30 20.25 9.34
C ARG A 332 -2.91 20.73 7.94
N SER A 333 -3.11 22.02 7.64
CA SER A 333 -2.49 22.61 6.44
C SER A 333 -0.96 22.67 6.61
N GLY A 334 -0.24 22.29 5.54
CA GLY A 334 1.22 22.33 5.48
C GLY A 334 1.74 23.64 4.87
N TRP A 335 2.87 24.12 5.38
CA TRP A 335 3.51 25.38 5.02
C TRP A 335 5.04 25.22 5.04
N VAL A 336 5.77 26.05 4.30
CA VAL A 336 7.23 26.13 4.38
C VAL A 336 7.59 27.44 5.08
N LEU A 337 8.38 27.37 6.16
CA LEU A 337 8.81 28.52 6.95
C LEU A 337 10.16 29.05 6.47
N THR A 338 10.28 30.37 6.30
CA THR A 338 11.52 31.03 5.84
C THR A 338 12.59 31.14 6.94
N GLY A 339 12.19 30.95 8.20
CA GLY A 339 13.03 31.18 9.38
C GLY A 339 12.91 32.58 9.97
N LYS A 340 12.24 33.54 9.29
CA LYS A 340 11.98 34.85 9.88
C LYS A 340 10.85 34.78 10.91
N THR A 341 11.00 35.57 11.97
CA THR A 341 10.02 35.68 13.05
C THR A 341 9.69 37.13 13.38
N ALA A 342 8.50 37.35 13.97
CA ALA A 342 8.01 38.67 14.38
C ALA A 342 7.44 38.63 15.80
N ALA A 343 7.30 39.81 16.41
CA ALA A 343 6.78 39.99 17.77
C ALA A 343 7.45 39.05 18.79
N GLY A 344 8.79 39.02 18.80
CA GLY A 344 9.57 38.19 19.72
C GLY A 344 9.45 36.68 19.50
N GLY A 345 9.14 36.24 18.27
CA GLY A 345 8.98 34.81 17.95
C GLY A 345 7.54 34.33 17.97
N ALA A 346 6.57 35.20 18.27
CA ALA A 346 5.15 34.82 18.32
C ALA A 346 4.59 34.41 16.95
N TYR A 347 5.17 34.91 15.86
CA TYR A 347 4.77 34.58 14.49
C TYR A 347 5.96 34.13 13.66
N ALA A 348 5.73 33.15 12.78
CA ALA A 348 6.70 32.67 11.79
C ALA A 348 6.24 33.04 10.37
N GLU A 349 7.16 33.53 9.55
CA GLU A 349 6.92 33.82 8.13
C GLU A 349 6.95 32.54 7.29
N THR A 350 5.98 32.41 6.39
CA THR A 350 5.94 31.36 5.37
C THR A 350 6.51 31.86 4.04
N ASP A 351 6.94 30.93 3.18
CA ASP A 351 7.40 31.24 1.82
C ASP A 351 6.31 31.84 0.92
N ALA A 352 5.04 31.68 1.31
CA ALA A 352 3.89 32.36 0.71
C ALA A 352 3.67 33.80 1.23
N GLY A 353 4.55 34.30 2.11
CA GLY A 353 4.47 35.64 2.71
C GLY A 353 3.39 35.78 3.80
N ALA A 354 2.80 34.67 4.25
CA ALA A 354 1.86 34.66 5.37
C ALA A 354 2.61 34.51 6.70
N TRP A 355 2.04 35.06 7.76
CA TRP A 355 2.58 34.98 9.11
C TRP A 355 1.62 34.18 9.97
N ILE A 356 2.11 33.11 10.58
CA ILE A 356 1.29 32.17 11.35
C ILE A 356 1.76 32.17 12.80
N PRO A 357 0.85 32.14 13.81
CA PRO A 357 1.24 31.99 15.20
C PRO A 357 2.13 30.77 15.41
N ALA A 358 3.35 30.97 15.91
CA ALA A 358 4.33 29.91 16.10
C ALA A 358 3.81 28.80 17.04
N SER A 359 3.01 29.17 18.05
CA SER A 359 2.37 28.25 19.00
C SER A 359 1.32 27.34 18.38
N ALA A 360 0.82 27.65 17.19
CA ALA A 360 -0.14 26.81 16.47
C ALA A 360 0.52 25.84 15.48
N LEU A 361 1.84 25.96 15.29
CA LEU A 361 2.60 25.18 14.33
C LEU A 361 3.31 24.01 14.99
N ARG A 362 3.28 22.87 14.31
CA ARG A 362 4.27 21.81 14.49
C ARG A 362 5.30 21.94 13.39
N VAL A 363 6.50 22.38 13.77
CA VAL A 363 7.62 22.60 12.85
C VAL A 363 8.44 21.32 12.73
N ALA A 364 8.79 20.92 11.51
CA ALA A 364 9.64 19.77 11.27
C ALA A 364 11.01 19.96 11.92
N ARG A 365 11.52 18.91 12.58
CA ARG A 365 12.95 18.83 12.91
C ARG A 365 13.67 18.29 11.70
N LEU A 366 14.41 19.15 10.98
CA LEU A 366 15.16 18.69 9.81
C LEU A 366 16.23 17.68 10.24
N GLY A 367 16.12 16.48 9.68
CA GLY A 367 17.00 15.35 9.98
C GLY A 367 18.42 15.61 9.49
N ARG A 368 19.39 14.99 10.16
CA ARG A 368 20.76 14.87 9.68
C ARG A 368 20.97 13.43 9.27
N ASP A 369 21.31 13.20 8.01
CA ASP A 369 21.65 11.85 7.58
C ASP A 369 23.07 11.49 8.05
N PHE A 370 23.13 10.56 9.00
CA PHE A 370 24.37 10.07 9.59
C PHE A 370 25.10 9.04 8.70
N TRP A 371 24.50 8.59 7.59
CA TRP A 371 25.00 7.50 6.75
C TRP A 371 25.63 7.99 5.42
N GLY A 372 25.68 9.30 5.21
CA GLY A 372 26.23 9.94 4.01
C GLY A 372 25.41 9.65 2.73
N HIS A 373 24.18 9.16 2.84
CA HIS A 373 23.17 9.12 1.79
C HIS A 373 22.87 10.53 1.24
N ALA A 374 22.61 11.49 2.14
CA ALA A 374 22.40 12.89 1.86
C ALA A 374 23.62 13.53 1.20
N ALA A 375 24.82 13.23 1.71
CA ALA A 375 26.07 13.73 1.12
C ALA A 375 26.30 13.21 -0.32
N ARG A 376 25.74 12.04 -0.66
CA ARG A 376 25.76 11.47 -2.02
C ARG A 376 24.60 11.94 -2.89
N GLY A 377 23.81 12.93 -2.44
CA GLY A 377 22.65 13.45 -3.19
C GLY A 377 21.50 12.46 -3.35
N ARG A 378 21.45 11.38 -2.56
CA ARG A 378 20.44 10.32 -2.71
C ARG A 378 19.14 10.67 -1.99
N LYS A 379 18.06 9.99 -2.38
CA LYS A 379 16.73 10.09 -1.77
C LYS A 379 16.70 9.37 -0.42
N TRP A 380 16.13 10.01 0.59
CA TRP A 380 15.89 9.38 1.88
C TRP A 380 14.71 10.02 2.62
N ILE A 381 14.20 9.33 3.63
CA ILE A 381 13.03 9.69 4.41
C ILE A 381 13.42 9.72 5.89
N ASP A 382 13.00 10.77 6.58
CA ASP A 382 13.10 10.96 8.03
C ASP A 382 11.70 10.90 8.65
N ILE A 383 11.53 10.11 9.70
CA ILE A 383 10.25 9.93 10.40
C ILE A 383 10.47 10.10 11.89
N SER A 384 9.82 11.10 12.47
CA SER A 384 9.75 11.30 13.92
C SER A 384 8.44 10.74 14.46
N ILE A 385 8.56 9.81 15.42
CA ILE A 385 7.43 9.26 16.17
C ILE A 385 6.86 10.32 17.12
N GLU A 386 7.68 11.16 17.75
CA GLU A 386 7.19 12.20 18.66
C GLU A 386 6.43 13.31 17.91
N LEU A 387 6.97 13.78 16.78
CA LEU A 387 6.32 14.80 15.97
C LEU A 387 5.19 14.23 15.10
N GLN A 388 5.12 12.92 14.90
CA GLN A 388 4.21 12.28 13.95
C GLN A 388 4.31 12.94 12.56
N MET A 389 5.55 13.12 12.11
CA MET A 389 5.90 13.78 10.85
C MET A 389 6.88 12.94 10.05
N LEU A 390 6.71 13.01 8.72
CA LEU A 390 7.63 12.46 7.74
C LEU A 390 8.18 13.61 6.90
N VAL A 391 9.48 13.62 6.67
CA VAL A 391 10.15 14.52 5.74
C VAL A 391 10.95 13.70 4.73
N ALA A 392 10.69 13.91 3.45
CA ALA A 392 11.44 13.32 2.34
C ALA A 392 12.50 14.30 1.85
N TYR A 393 13.69 13.79 1.55
CA TYR A 393 14.86 14.57 1.18
C TYR A 393 15.49 14.08 -0.13
N GLU A 394 16.03 15.03 -0.89
CA GLU A 394 17.00 14.77 -1.94
C GLU A 394 18.34 15.41 -1.56
N GLY A 395 19.33 14.55 -1.25
CA GLY A 395 20.54 15.04 -0.61
C GLY A 395 20.22 15.61 0.78
N VAL A 396 20.62 16.86 1.04
CA VAL A 396 20.32 17.57 2.29
C VAL A 396 19.03 18.41 2.21
N ARG A 397 18.42 18.51 1.03
CA ARG A 397 17.29 19.39 0.79
C ARG A 397 15.97 18.65 1.06
N PRO A 398 15.12 19.12 1.99
CA PRO A 398 13.77 18.60 2.10
C PRO A 398 13.01 18.91 0.81
N VAL A 399 12.27 17.93 0.29
CA VAL A 399 11.47 18.05 -0.95
C VAL A 399 9.98 17.89 -0.69
N PHE A 400 9.62 17.19 0.39
CA PHE A 400 8.24 16.97 0.78
C PHE A 400 8.15 16.70 2.28
N ALA A 401 7.05 17.10 2.92
CA ALA A 401 6.74 16.71 4.28
C ALA A 401 5.25 16.41 4.43
N THR A 402 4.90 15.51 5.36
CA THR A 402 3.51 15.26 5.74
C THR A 402 3.38 14.81 7.19
N LEU A 403 2.16 14.87 7.72
CA LEU A 403 1.81 14.24 8.99
C LEU A 403 1.55 12.75 8.77
N VAL A 404 2.02 11.94 9.71
CA VAL A 404 1.83 10.49 9.71
C VAL A 404 1.05 10.03 10.93
N SER A 405 0.64 8.76 10.93
CA SER A 405 0.19 8.07 12.14
C SER A 405 1.00 6.79 12.33
N THR A 406 1.94 6.79 13.28
CA THR A 406 2.75 5.62 13.60
C THR A 406 2.02 4.70 14.59
N GLY A 407 2.72 3.64 15.02
CA GLY A 407 2.22 2.63 15.93
C GLY A 407 1.73 3.20 17.26
N LYS A 408 0.59 2.70 17.75
CA LYS A 408 0.02 3.10 19.06
C LYS A 408 0.93 2.79 20.25
N GLY A 409 1.91 1.90 20.08
CA GLY A 409 2.92 1.62 21.11
C GLY A 409 3.95 2.73 21.30
N GLU A 410 3.89 3.82 20.52
CA GLU A 410 4.81 4.96 20.63
C GLU A 410 6.27 4.50 20.56
N LEU A 411 7.06 4.76 21.62
CA LEU A 411 8.47 4.38 21.74
C LEU A 411 8.69 3.05 22.50
N ALA A 412 7.62 2.31 22.80
CA ALA A 412 7.72 1.01 23.46
C ALA A 412 8.37 -0.05 22.55
N ASP A 413 8.66 -1.22 23.12
CA ASP A 413 9.29 -2.33 22.40
C ASP A 413 8.38 -2.84 21.26
N PRO A 414 8.81 -2.72 19.97
CA PRO A 414 8.01 -3.14 18.83
C PRO A 414 7.85 -4.65 18.71
N THR A 415 8.63 -5.47 19.43
CA THR A 415 8.52 -6.93 19.41
C THR A 415 7.33 -7.45 20.23
N VAL A 416 6.88 -6.67 21.21
CA VAL A 416 5.79 -7.05 22.14
C VAL A 416 4.64 -6.03 22.17
N THR A 417 4.77 -4.91 21.47
CA THR A 417 3.73 -3.88 21.38
C THR A 417 3.43 -3.50 19.93
N SER A 418 2.36 -2.72 19.72
CA SER A 418 2.05 -2.10 18.43
C SER A 418 2.89 -0.83 18.15
N ALA A 419 4.15 -0.78 18.60
CA ALA A 419 5.08 0.31 18.31
C ALA A 419 5.65 0.19 16.90
N THR A 420 6.03 1.33 16.31
CA THR A 420 6.77 1.33 15.04
C THR A 420 8.24 1.08 15.32
N VAL A 421 8.84 0.15 14.58
CA VAL A 421 10.27 -0.16 14.70
C VAL A 421 11.12 1.07 14.37
N GLN A 422 12.07 1.41 15.25
CA GLN A 422 13.03 2.48 15.06
C GLN A 422 14.31 1.95 14.40
N GLY A 423 15.03 2.80 13.67
CA GLY A 423 16.28 2.44 13.01
C GLY A 423 16.38 2.95 11.58
N THR A 424 17.32 2.38 10.83
CA THR A 424 17.57 2.72 9.43
C THR A 424 17.26 1.52 8.54
N PHE A 425 16.41 1.73 7.55
CA PHE A 425 15.89 0.70 6.68
C PHE A 425 15.94 1.14 5.21
N PHE A 426 15.67 0.22 4.30
CA PHE A 426 15.47 0.51 2.88
C PHE A 426 14.10 0.02 2.46
N VAL A 427 13.40 0.81 1.64
CA VAL A 427 12.20 0.31 0.94
C VAL A 427 12.64 -0.85 0.02
N ARG A 428 12.11 -2.05 0.27
CA ARG A 428 12.45 -3.28 -0.48
C ARG A 428 11.40 -3.63 -1.51
N GLU A 429 10.13 -3.43 -1.16
CA GLU A 429 9.00 -3.85 -1.97
C GLU A 429 7.94 -2.77 -1.99
N LYS A 430 7.35 -2.55 -3.17
CA LYS A 430 6.30 -1.57 -3.38
C LYS A 430 5.12 -2.22 -4.09
N HIS A 431 3.91 -1.99 -3.58
CA HIS A 431 2.67 -2.50 -4.13
C HIS A 431 1.67 -1.35 -4.29
N VAL A 432 1.08 -1.21 -5.48
CA VAL A 432 0.03 -0.21 -5.73
C VAL A 432 -1.12 -0.41 -4.76
N THR A 433 -1.49 -1.67 -4.54
CA THR A 433 -2.32 -2.09 -3.41
C THR A 433 -1.88 -3.45 -2.89
N ALA A 434 -2.09 -3.70 -1.59
CA ALA A 434 -1.96 -5.02 -0.99
C ALA A 434 -3.07 -5.27 0.04
N THR A 435 -3.53 -6.51 0.16
CA THR A 435 -4.40 -6.90 1.27
C THR A 435 -3.57 -7.03 2.54
N MET A 436 -4.03 -6.41 3.62
CA MET A 436 -3.46 -6.55 4.96
C MET A 436 -4.50 -7.19 5.86
N ASP A 437 -4.31 -8.46 6.17
CA ASP A 437 -5.15 -9.18 7.13
C ASP A 437 -4.54 -9.05 8.52
N GLY A 438 -5.33 -8.56 9.48
CA GLY A 438 -4.97 -8.62 10.90
C GLY A 438 -5.03 -10.06 11.39
N ASP A 439 -4.20 -10.39 12.39
CA ASP A 439 -4.17 -11.72 13.00
C ASP A 439 -5.58 -12.15 13.43
N ASP A 440 -6.00 -13.37 13.03
CA ASP A 440 -7.37 -13.90 13.13
C ASP A 440 -7.87 -14.01 14.59
N LEU A 441 -6.98 -13.81 15.57
CA LEU A 441 -7.25 -13.90 17.01
C LEU A 441 -7.58 -12.56 17.67
N SER A 442 -7.55 -11.44 16.94
CA SER A 442 -7.89 -10.12 17.50
C SER A 442 -9.35 -9.74 17.21
N GLU A 443 -10.11 -9.32 18.23
CA GLU A 443 -11.49 -8.80 18.08
C GLU A 443 -11.56 -7.50 17.25
N THR A 444 -10.41 -6.92 16.90
CA THR A 444 -10.27 -5.76 16.03
C THR A 444 -9.72 -6.11 14.64
N SER A 445 -9.67 -7.39 14.26
CA SER A 445 -9.20 -7.85 12.94
C SER A 445 -10.17 -7.39 11.85
N VAL A 446 -9.90 -6.20 11.32
CA VAL A 446 -10.57 -5.71 10.11
C VAL A 446 -9.86 -6.32 8.92
N ASP A 447 -10.63 -6.97 8.05
CA ASP A 447 -10.16 -7.41 6.74
C ASP A 447 -10.00 -6.16 5.84
N LEU A 448 -8.75 -5.70 5.69
CA LEU A 448 -8.39 -4.51 4.92
C LEU A 448 -7.88 -4.93 3.54
N ARG A 449 -8.80 -5.02 2.58
CA ARG A 449 -8.47 -5.32 1.18
C ARG A 449 -7.92 -4.08 0.48
N ASP A 450 -6.89 -4.28 -0.31
CA ASP A 450 -6.30 -3.26 -1.19
C ASP A 450 -5.87 -1.97 -0.50
N VAL A 451 -5.17 -2.09 0.63
CA VAL A 451 -4.47 -0.98 1.27
C VAL A 451 -3.58 -0.29 0.22
N PRO A 452 -3.74 1.03 0.00
CA PRO A 452 -3.10 1.72 -1.10
C PRO A 452 -1.63 2.06 -0.84
N TYR A 453 -0.82 1.99 -1.90
CA TYR A 453 0.54 2.50 -1.97
C TYR A 453 1.47 1.98 -0.87
N VAL A 454 1.52 0.65 -0.73
CA VAL A 454 2.26 -0.05 0.31
C VAL A 454 3.73 -0.13 -0.05
N GLN A 455 4.61 0.26 0.88
CA GLN A 455 6.05 0.24 0.73
C GLN A 455 6.69 -0.45 1.94
N TYR A 456 7.08 -1.71 1.80
CA TYR A 456 7.69 -2.48 2.89
C TYR A 456 9.16 -2.10 3.06
N PHE A 457 9.55 -1.79 4.30
CA PHE A 457 10.94 -1.44 4.63
C PHE A 457 11.58 -2.40 5.63
N HIS A 458 10.80 -3.07 6.47
CA HIS A 458 11.32 -4.05 7.44
C HIS A 458 10.25 -5.08 7.80
N ASN A 459 10.47 -6.37 7.53
CA ASN A 459 9.47 -7.42 7.78
C ASN A 459 8.07 -7.00 7.29
N SER A 460 7.09 -6.98 8.19
CA SER A 460 5.71 -6.54 7.91
C SER A 460 5.47 -5.03 8.13
N TYR A 461 6.50 -4.26 8.49
CA TYR A 461 6.41 -2.80 8.63
C TYR A 461 6.51 -2.12 7.26
N ALA A 462 5.53 -1.25 7.00
CA ALA A 462 5.41 -0.53 5.75
C ALA A 462 5.00 0.93 5.94
N LEU A 463 5.31 1.75 4.93
CA LEU A 463 4.62 3.02 4.68
C LEU A 463 3.41 2.71 3.79
N HIS A 464 2.23 3.21 4.10
CA HIS A 464 1.07 3.05 3.22
C HIS A 464 -0.01 4.11 3.44
N GLY A 465 -0.84 4.30 2.42
CA GLY A 465 -2.04 5.12 2.54
C GLY A 465 -3.11 4.42 3.39
N VAL A 466 -3.91 5.21 4.10
CA VAL A 466 -5.04 4.67 4.88
C VAL A 466 -6.34 5.39 4.56
N TYR A 467 -7.39 4.59 4.42
CA TYR A 467 -8.72 5.09 4.05
C TYR A 467 -9.74 4.91 5.19
N TRP A 468 -9.37 4.23 6.28
CA TRP A 468 -10.27 3.91 7.42
C TRP A 468 -10.17 4.89 8.60
N HIS A 469 -9.24 5.83 8.58
CA HIS A 469 -9.15 6.88 9.60
C HIS A 469 -8.52 8.17 9.07
N ASP A 470 -8.74 9.29 9.76
CA ASP A 470 -8.18 10.60 9.44
C ASP A 470 -7.40 11.20 10.63
N ALA A 471 -6.61 10.38 11.34
CA ALA A 471 -5.90 10.73 12.57
C ALA A 471 -4.44 11.22 12.35
N PHE A 472 -4.10 11.70 11.14
CA PHE A 472 -2.73 12.12 10.81
C PHE A 472 -2.19 13.19 11.78
N GLY A 473 -0.97 12.99 12.27
CA GLY A 473 -0.34 13.80 13.31
C GLY A 473 -0.50 13.22 14.73
N LYS A 474 -1.09 12.04 14.85
CA LYS A 474 -1.30 11.28 16.10
C LYS A 474 -1.06 9.79 15.85
N VAL A 475 -0.59 9.07 16.87
CA VAL A 475 -0.40 7.61 16.82
C VAL A 475 -1.74 6.88 16.62
N ARG A 476 -1.76 5.88 15.74
CA ARG A 476 -3.00 5.15 15.41
C ARG A 476 -2.79 3.76 14.84
N SER A 477 -1.65 3.46 14.23
CA SER A 477 -1.44 2.20 13.51
C SER A 477 -1.12 1.03 14.46
N SER A 478 -1.05 -0.18 13.91
CA SER A 478 -0.55 -1.37 14.63
C SER A 478 0.96 -1.62 14.42
N GLY A 479 1.71 -0.61 13.96
CA GLY A 479 3.16 -0.68 13.73
C GLY A 479 3.61 -0.01 12.44
N CYS A 480 2.81 -0.07 11.36
CA CYS A 480 3.09 0.62 10.10
C CYS A 480 3.10 2.15 10.24
N VAL A 481 3.62 2.85 9.24
CA VAL A 481 3.55 4.31 9.14
C VAL A 481 2.40 4.67 8.20
N ASN A 482 1.30 5.17 8.76
CA ASN A 482 0.11 5.49 7.98
C ASN A 482 0.21 6.92 7.43
N LEU A 483 -0.10 7.06 6.13
CA LEU A 483 -0.12 8.34 5.42
C LEU A 483 -1.51 8.65 4.87
N ALA A 484 -1.78 9.94 4.64
CA ALA A 484 -2.93 10.33 3.85
C ALA A 484 -2.79 9.73 2.43
N PRO A 485 -3.85 9.18 1.81
CA PRO A 485 -3.70 8.46 0.53
C PRO A 485 -3.09 9.31 -0.60
N ALA A 486 -3.33 10.63 -0.61
CA ALA A 486 -2.68 11.55 -1.55
C ALA A 486 -1.16 11.62 -1.33
N ASP A 487 -0.72 11.68 -0.08
CA ASP A 487 0.69 11.78 0.29
C ASP A 487 1.39 10.42 0.11
N ALA A 488 0.68 9.33 0.36
CA ALA A 488 1.15 7.98 0.06
C ALA A 488 1.38 7.79 -1.45
N ALA A 489 0.46 8.28 -2.30
CA ALA A 489 0.60 8.25 -3.75
C ALA A 489 1.83 9.04 -4.20
N TRP A 490 2.00 10.25 -3.69
CA TRP A 490 3.16 11.09 -3.97
C TRP A 490 4.47 10.38 -3.60
N LEU A 491 4.54 9.87 -2.36
CA LEU A 491 5.74 9.19 -1.86
C LEU A 491 6.01 7.89 -2.62
N PHE A 492 4.95 7.17 -3.02
CA PHE A 492 5.07 5.94 -3.80
C PHE A 492 5.64 6.18 -5.20
N GLU A 493 5.31 7.28 -5.86
CA GLU A 493 5.92 7.58 -7.15
C GLU A 493 7.34 8.16 -7.01
N TRP A 494 7.63 8.86 -5.90
CA TRP A 494 8.95 9.45 -5.66
C TRP A 494 10.03 8.45 -5.21
N THR A 495 9.67 7.43 -4.43
CA THR A 495 10.60 6.44 -3.85
C THR A 495 11.07 5.37 -4.82
N ASP A 496 12.21 4.76 -4.52
CA ASP A 496 12.75 3.57 -5.19
C ASP A 496 12.41 2.28 -4.42
N PRO A 497 12.18 1.14 -5.11
CA PRO A 497 12.24 0.97 -6.57
C PRO A 497 11.03 1.57 -7.31
N PRO A 498 11.20 2.07 -8.55
CA PRO A 498 10.06 2.52 -9.34
C PRO A 498 9.18 1.32 -9.72
N VAL A 499 7.86 1.51 -9.68
CA VAL A 499 6.90 0.51 -10.17
C VAL A 499 6.54 0.85 -11.61
N PRO A 500 6.95 0.03 -12.60
CA PRO A 500 6.67 0.32 -14.01
C PRO A 500 5.17 0.45 -14.30
N GLU A 501 4.82 1.17 -15.36
CA GLU A 501 3.44 1.23 -15.83
C GLU A 501 2.93 -0.18 -16.18
N GLY A 502 1.65 -0.45 -15.89
CA GLY A 502 1.04 -1.77 -16.04
C GLY A 502 1.41 -2.79 -14.97
N TRP A 503 2.48 -2.56 -14.18
CA TRP A 503 2.85 -3.41 -13.05
C TRP A 503 2.08 -2.99 -11.80
N HIS A 504 1.86 -3.96 -10.90
CA HIS A 504 1.19 -3.73 -9.62
C HIS A 504 2.16 -3.72 -8.44
N ALA A 505 3.33 -4.33 -8.60
CA ALA A 505 4.39 -4.26 -7.60
C ALA A 505 5.78 -4.33 -8.23
N ALA A 506 6.77 -3.80 -7.50
CA ALA A 506 8.19 -3.94 -7.81
C ALA A 506 8.98 -4.28 -6.54
N PHE A 507 10.03 -5.09 -6.73
CA PHE A 507 10.90 -5.59 -5.66
C PHE A 507 12.35 -5.18 -5.92
N ASN A 508 13.08 -4.90 -4.86
CA ASN A 508 14.51 -4.65 -4.88
C ASN A 508 15.17 -5.06 -3.57
N ASP A 509 15.79 -6.23 -3.57
CA ASP A 509 16.52 -6.75 -2.40
C ASP A 509 17.87 -6.05 -2.19
N LYS A 510 18.38 -5.34 -3.21
CA LYS A 510 19.71 -4.73 -3.22
C LYS A 510 19.70 -3.24 -2.87
N GLY A 511 18.55 -2.67 -2.52
CA GLY A 511 18.43 -1.28 -2.06
C GLY A 511 17.08 -0.66 -2.38
N GLY A 512 16.96 0.63 -2.09
CA GLY A 512 15.76 1.43 -2.32
C GLY A 512 15.93 2.79 -1.65
N THR A 513 14.83 3.51 -1.45
CA THR A 513 14.90 4.74 -0.66
C THR A 513 15.15 4.41 0.81
N LEU A 514 16.13 5.10 1.41
CA LEU A 514 16.44 4.95 2.84
C LEU A 514 15.30 5.52 3.68
N VAL A 515 14.93 4.82 4.74
CA VAL A 515 13.93 5.24 5.73
C VAL A 515 14.61 5.25 7.10
N TYR A 516 14.67 6.42 7.72
CA TYR A 516 15.17 6.60 9.07
C TYR A 516 14.00 6.93 10.01
N ILE A 517 13.80 6.09 11.02
CA ILE A 517 12.71 6.22 12.00
C ILE A 517 13.33 6.38 13.38
N HIS A 518 12.91 7.44 14.08
CA HIS A 518 13.43 7.80 15.40
C HIS A 518 12.32 8.40 16.28
N ALA A 519 12.66 8.69 17.54
CA ALA A 519 11.83 9.47 18.44
C ALA A 519 11.57 10.89 17.88
#